data_AF-A0A0F9C0W1-F1
#
_entry.id   AF-A0A0F9C0W1-F1
#
_cell.length_a   1.000
_cell.length_b   1.000
_cell.length_c   1.000
_cell.angle_alpha   90.00
_cell.angle_beta   90.00
_cell.angle_gamma   90.00
#
_symmetry.space_group_name_H-M   'P 1'
#
loop_
_entity.id
_entity.type
_entity.pdbx_description
1 polymer ?
#
loop_
_entity_poly.entity_id
_entity_poly.type
_entity_poly.pdbx_seq_one_letter_code
_entity_poly.pdbx_strand_id
1 'polypeptide(L)'
;MSIAFSKLEDLAIPNGTKPSNAIAQESIDDAVAILLIAPAALDGNTYTIEGRRWGAATWVTLQEGFIGVALADVNAPAAGKGLCYNMADYAFNAFHSFRIISTVNVGDALHIWEAIKLWEGM
;
A
#
# COMPACT_ATOMS: atom_id res chain seq x y z
N MET A 1 2.52 26.65 -1.95
CA MET A 1 2.90 25.24 -1.93
C MET A 1 1.83 24.48 -2.69
N SER A 2 2.15 23.95 -3.86
CA SER A 2 1.25 23.12 -4.66
C SER A 2 1.54 21.65 -4.38
N ILE A 3 0.52 20.81 -4.43
CA ILE A 3 0.68 19.35 -4.39
C ILE A 3 0.72 18.84 -5.82
N ALA A 4 1.78 18.10 -6.16
CA ALA A 4 1.90 17.37 -7.40
C ALA A 4 1.53 15.90 -7.20
N PHE A 5 1.15 15.22 -8.29
CA PHE A 5 0.78 13.81 -8.24
C PHE A 5 1.23 13.03 -9.48
N SER A 6 1.41 11.72 -9.31
CA SER A 6 1.72 10.77 -10.38
C SER A 6 1.07 9.44 -10.08
N LYS A 7 0.52 8.81 -11.11
CA LYS A 7 0.13 7.40 -11.03
C LYS A 7 1.40 6.54 -10.90
N LEU A 8 1.33 5.53 -10.03
CA LEU A 8 2.33 4.48 -9.87
C LEU A 8 1.88 3.22 -10.63
N GLU A 9 2.69 2.17 -10.59
CA GLU A 9 2.22 0.85 -11.05
C GLU A 9 1.02 0.41 -10.21
N ASP A 10 0.04 -0.22 -10.85
CA ASP A 10 -1.11 -0.75 -10.14
C ASP A 10 -0.67 -1.99 -9.31
N LEU A 11 -1.22 -2.12 -8.10
CA LEU A 11 -0.97 -3.25 -7.21
C LEU A 11 -1.99 -4.34 -7.51
N ALA A 12 -1.59 -5.35 -8.28
CA ALA A 12 -2.44 -6.46 -8.70
C ALA A 12 -2.09 -7.75 -7.99
N ILE A 13 -3.07 -8.43 -7.37
CA ILE A 13 -2.93 -9.78 -6.83
C ILE A 13 -3.35 -10.80 -7.92
N PRO A 14 -2.43 -11.61 -8.45
CA PRO A 14 -2.78 -12.64 -9.42
C PRO A 14 -3.75 -13.69 -8.86
N ASN A 15 -4.61 -14.25 -9.72
CA ASN A 15 -5.52 -15.34 -9.36
C ASN A 15 -4.77 -16.51 -8.72
N GLY A 16 -5.29 -17.02 -7.60
CA GLY A 16 -4.70 -18.14 -6.87
C GLY A 16 -3.49 -17.76 -6.02
N THR A 17 -3.19 -16.47 -5.85
CA THR A 17 -2.09 -15.98 -5.01
C THR A 17 -2.60 -15.04 -3.91
N LYS A 18 -1.71 -14.61 -3.01
CA LYS A 18 -2.05 -13.72 -1.89
C LYS A 18 -1.45 -12.31 -2.01
N PRO A 19 -0.16 -12.14 -2.36
CA PRO A 19 0.41 -10.81 -2.42
C PRO A 19 0.30 -10.24 -3.84
N SER A 20 0.23 -8.91 -3.92
CA SER A 20 0.43 -8.20 -5.17
C SER A 20 1.91 -8.15 -5.56
N ASN A 21 2.19 -7.58 -6.73
CA ASN A 21 3.47 -6.90 -7.00
C ASN A 21 3.76 -5.85 -5.90
N ALA A 22 4.99 -5.35 -5.85
CA ALA A 22 5.42 -4.39 -4.84
C ALA A 22 5.85 -3.08 -5.49
N ILE A 23 5.47 -1.97 -4.86
CA ILE A 23 6.05 -0.66 -5.17
C ILE A 23 7.34 -0.52 -4.37
N ALA A 24 8.43 -0.24 -5.07
CA ALA A 24 9.74 -0.02 -4.48
C ALA A 24 9.91 1.44 -4.02
N GLN A 25 10.77 1.66 -3.02
CA GLN A 25 10.93 2.95 -2.35
C GLN A 25 11.34 4.04 -3.34
N GLU A 26 12.17 3.74 -4.34
CA GLU A 26 12.59 4.73 -5.34
C GLU A 26 11.41 5.37 -6.08
N SER A 27 10.27 4.68 -6.15
CA SER A 27 9.06 5.23 -6.76
C SER A 27 8.31 6.20 -5.84
N ILE A 28 8.60 6.17 -4.53
CA ILE A 28 7.86 6.85 -3.46
C ILE A 28 8.75 7.59 -2.44
N ASP A 29 10.04 7.77 -2.73
CA ASP A 29 11.06 8.44 -1.91
C ASP A 29 10.60 9.83 -1.45
N ASP A 30 10.12 10.61 -2.43
CA ASP A 30 9.70 12.01 -2.31
C ASP A 30 8.22 12.14 -1.95
N ALA A 31 7.52 11.02 -1.74
CA ALA A 31 6.11 11.03 -1.45
C ALA A 31 5.85 11.60 -0.05
N VAL A 32 4.88 12.50 0.05
CA VAL A 32 4.30 12.90 1.34
C VAL A 32 3.09 12.05 1.68
N ALA A 33 2.41 11.51 0.66
CA ALA A 33 1.30 10.59 0.83
C ALA A 33 1.15 9.65 -0.37
N ILE A 34 0.54 8.49 -0.12
CA ILE A 34 0.08 7.55 -1.15
C ILE A 34 -1.44 7.46 -1.10
N LEU A 35 -2.10 7.73 -2.21
CA LEU A 35 -3.51 7.43 -2.38
C LEU A 35 -3.64 6.04 -3.01
N LEU A 36 -4.29 5.12 -2.30
CA LEU A 36 -4.71 3.84 -2.87
C LEU A 36 -6.20 3.86 -3.14
N ILE A 37 -6.59 3.36 -4.30
CA ILE A 37 -7.99 3.19 -4.69
C ILE A 37 -8.26 1.71 -4.88
N ALA A 38 -9.21 1.17 -4.12
CA ALA A 38 -9.59 -0.22 -4.22
C ALA A 38 -10.48 -0.48 -5.45
N PRO A 39 -10.46 -1.72 -5.99
CA PRO A 39 -11.36 -2.09 -7.06
C PRO A 39 -12.83 -1.96 -6.62
N ALA A 40 -13.72 -1.77 -7.59
CA ALA A 40 -15.14 -1.53 -7.31
C ALA A 40 -15.83 -2.69 -6.55
N ALA A 41 -15.30 -3.90 -6.68
CA ALA A 41 -15.72 -5.07 -5.93
C ALA A 41 -14.48 -5.74 -5.32
N LEU A 42 -14.65 -6.20 -4.08
CA LEU A 42 -13.72 -7.09 -3.40
C LEU A 42 -14.52 -8.28 -2.90
N ASP A 43 -13.85 -9.41 -2.72
CA ASP A 43 -14.42 -10.54 -2.02
C ASP A 43 -14.48 -10.27 -0.49
N GLY A 44 -14.91 -11.27 0.28
CA GLY A 44 -15.01 -11.17 1.74
C GLY A 44 -13.66 -11.27 2.48
N ASN A 45 -12.52 -11.26 1.78
CA ASN A 45 -11.22 -11.40 2.40
C ASN A 45 -10.79 -10.13 3.13
N THR A 46 -9.84 -10.29 4.05
CA THR A 46 -9.14 -9.17 4.67
C THR A 46 -7.88 -8.87 3.88
N TYR A 47 -7.68 -7.58 3.57
CA TYR A 47 -6.50 -7.08 2.88
C TYR A 47 -5.75 -6.10 3.77
N THR A 48 -4.46 -6.34 3.93
CA THR A 48 -3.56 -5.47 4.68
C THR A 48 -2.44 -4.95 3.79
N ILE A 49 -1.80 -3.88 4.24
CA ILE A 49 -0.61 -3.35 3.58
C ILE A 49 0.61 -3.93 4.28
N GLU A 50 1.51 -4.54 3.52
CA GLU A 50 2.80 -5.00 4.03
C GLU A 50 3.93 -4.11 3.57
N GLY A 51 4.90 -3.90 4.46
CA GLY A 51 6.17 -3.25 4.18
C GLY A 51 7.33 -4.24 4.29
N ARG A 52 8.38 -4.00 3.51
CA ARG A 52 9.66 -4.71 3.63
C ARG A 52 10.76 -3.73 4.03
N ARG A 53 11.54 -4.06 5.05
CA ARG A 53 12.69 -3.24 5.47
C ARG A 53 13.90 -3.50 4.57
N TRP A 54 14.81 -2.54 4.50
CA TRP A 54 16.09 -2.67 3.80
C TRP A 54 16.86 -3.91 4.27
N GLY A 55 17.27 -4.76 3.32
CA GLY A 55 18.03 -5.98 3.59
C GLY A 55 17.27 -7.10 4.30
N ALA A 56 15.99 -6.91 4.64
CA ALA A 56 15.18 -7.94 5.28
C ALA A 56 14.71 -9.01 4.28
N ALA A 57 14.66 -10.27 4.69
CA ALA A 57 14.10 -11.36 3.88
C ALA A 57 12.57 -11.41 3.94
N THR A 58 11.98 -10.91 5.02
CA THR A 58 10.55 -11.03 5.33
C THR A 58 9.80 -9.72 5.15
N TRP A 59 8.49 -9.84 4.88
CA TRP A 59 7.52 -8.76 4.88
C TRP A 59 6.84 -8.68 6.24
N VAL A 60 6.40 -7.50 6.64
CA VAL A 60 5.63 -7.28 7.86
C VAL A 60 4.41 -6.42 7.56
N THR A 61 3.29 -6.71 8.20
CA THR A 61 2.10 -5.84 8.14
C THR A 61 2.48 -4.46 8.69
N LEU A 62 2.13 -3.43 7.93
CA LEU A 62 2.30 -2.05 8.37
C LEU A 62 1.34 -1.78 9.52
N GLN A 63 1.77 -0.94 10.44
CA GLN A 63 0.95 -0.52 11.58
C GLN A 63 0.86 0.99 11.60
N GLU A 64 -0.30 1.50 11.97
CA GLU A 64 -0.55 2.92 12.16
C GLU A 64 0.27 3.42 13.36
N GLY A 65 0.92 4.57 13.18
CA GLY A 65 1.72 5.22 14.21
C GLY A 65 3.19 5.40 13.83
N PHE A 66 3.91 6.08 14.71
CA PHE A 66 5.35 6.25 14.57
C PHE A 66 6.08 4.91 14.74
N ILE A 67 7.25 4.79 14.10
CA ILE A 67 8.12 3.62 14.23
C ILE A 67 8.35 3.29 15.71
N GLY A 68 7.96 2.07 16.12
CA GLY A 68 8.09 1.59 17.49
C GLY A 68 6.85 1.76 18.36
N VAL A 69 5.78 2.37 17.84
CA VAL A 69 4.47 2.47 18.50
C VAL A 69 3.41 1.86 17.59
N ALA A 70 3.05 0.60 17.86
CA ALA A 70 2.01 -0.11 17.11
C ALA A 70 0.62 0.23 17.66
N LEU A 71 -0.22 0.90 16.88
CA LEU A 71 -1.62 1.19 17.27
C LEU A 71 -2.60 0.15 16.69
N ALA A 72 -2.61 -0.01 15.36
CA ALA A 72 -3.45 -0.95 14.64
C ALA A 72 -2.81 -1.34 13.31
N ASP A 73 -3.20 -2.48 12.75
CA ASP A 73 -2.77 -2.88 11.41
C ASP A 73 -3.36 -1.95 10.34
N VAL A 74 -2.54 -1.57 9.36
CA VAL A 74 -2.99 -0.73 8.24
C VAL A 74 -3.78 -1.57 7.25
N ASN A 75 -5.09 -1.31 7.21
CA ASN A 75 -6.00 -1.94 6.27
C ASN A 75 -5.98 -1.24 4.92
N ALA A 76 -6.14 -2.00 3.84
CA ALA A 76 -6.36 -1.43 2.51
C ALA A 76 -7.74 -0.74 2.43
N PRO A 77 -8.00 0.14 1.43
CA PRO A 77 -9.30 0.76 1.26
C PRO A 77 -10.40 -0.28 0.98
N ALA A 78 -11.62 -0.01 1.45
CA ALA A 78 -12.79 -0.85 1.14
C ALA A 78 -13.18 -0.74 -0.34
N ALA A 79 -13.94 -1.72 -0.84
CA ALA A 79 -14.37 -1.79 -2.24
C ALA A 79 -14.96 -0.47 -2.76
N GLY A 80 -14.45 0.00 -3.90
CA GLY A 80 -14.83 1.24 -4.55
C GLY A 80 -14.50 2.52 -3.76
N LYS A 81 -13.62 2.44 -2.75
CA LYS A 81 -13.16 3.58 -1.95
C LYS A 81 -11.69 3.85 -2.21
N GLY A 82 -11.30 5.11 -2.01
CA GLY A 82 -9.92 5.53 -1.90
C GLY A 82 -9.57 5.86 -0.47
N LEU A 83 -8.32 5.60 -0.06
CA LEU A 83 -7.75 6.07 1.20
C LEU A 83 -6.36 6.65 0.93
N CYS A 84 -6.10 7.80 1.55
CA CYS A 84 -4.83 8.50 1.45
C CYS A 84 -4.00 8.23 2.72
N TYR A 85 -2.84 7.62 2.55
CA TYR A 85 -1.90 7.27 3.62
C TYR A 85 -0.81 8.31 3.67
N ASN A 86 -0.74 9.04 4.78
CA ASN A 86 0.36 9.96 5.06
C ASN A 86 1.64 9.15 5.33
N MET A 87 2.73 9.43 4.62
CA MET A 87 3.94 8.61 4.76
C MET A 87 4.51 8.64 6.18
N ALA A 88 4.40 9.76 6.89
CA ALA A 88 4.92 9.93 8.25
C ALA A 88 4.06 9.22 9.30
N ASP A 89 2.73 9.32 9.20
CA ASP A 89 1.80 8.74 10.19
C ASP A 89 1.78 7.21 10.13
N TYR A 90 2.01 6.65 8.94
CA TYR A 90 1.98 5.20 8.69
C TYR A 90 3.39 4.61 8.52
N ALA A 91 4.43 5.41 8.79
CA ALA A 91 5.85 5.05 8.74
C ALA A 91 6.31 4.37 7.43
N PHE A 92 5.65 4.63 6.29
CA PHE A 92 5.97 4.00 5.01
C PHE A 92 7.41 4.30 4.55
N ASN A 93 7.89 5.51 4.87
CA ASN A 93 9.24 5.98 4.65
C ASN A 93 10.31 5.14 5.39
N ALA A 94 9.94 4.34 6.39
CA ALA A 94 10.85 3.37 7.04
C ALA A 94 11.06 2.09 6.24
N PHE A 95 10.26 1.86 5.19
CA PHE A 95 10.25 0.63 4.41
C PHE A 95 10.83 0.85 3.01
N HIS A 96 11.53 -0.17 2.53
CA HIS A 96 12.10 -0.25 1.20
C HIS A 96 11.04 -0.51 0.13
N SER A 97 9.95 -1.19 0.46
CA SER A 97 8.88 -1.46 -0.50
C SER A 97 7.59 -1.77 0.23
N PHE A 98 6.46 -1.56 -0.44
CA PHE A 98 5.15 -1.93 0.08
C PHE A 98 4.32 -2.68 -0.96
N ARG A 99 3.33 -3.44 -0.48
CA ARG A 99 2.39 -4.21 -1.30
C ARG A 99 1.07 -4.43 -0.57
N ILE A 100 0.06 -4.91 -1.30
CA ILE A 100 -1.16 -5.46 -0.69
C ILE A 100 -0.99 -6.96 -0.50
N ILE A 101 -1.48 -7.48 0.62
CA ILE A 101 -1.64 -8.92 0.83
C ILE A 101 -3.05 -9.26 1.27
N SER A 102 -3.57 -10.36 0.74
CA SER A 102 -4.78 -11.01 1.25
C SER A 102 -4.44 -12.06 2.30
N THR A 103 -5.32 -12.26 3.28
CA THR A 103 -5.22 -13.35 4.26
C THR A 103 -5.24 -14.74 3.59
N VAL A 104 -5.92 -14.88 2.45
CA VAL A 104 -6.07 -16.13 1.69
C VAL A 104 -5.81 -15.91 0.21
N ASN A 105 -5.76 -16.99 -0.58
CA ASN A 105 -5.59 -16.85 -2.02
C ASN A 105 -6.86 -16.23 -2.62
N VAL A 106 -6.70 -15.20 -3.47
CA VAL A 106 -7.83 -14.60 -4.18
C VAL A 106 -8.32 -15.54 -5.29
N GLY A 107 -9.64 -15.63 -5.46
CA GLY A 107 -10.28 -16.59 -6.38
C GLY A 107 -10.49 -16.06 -7.80
N ASP A 108 -10.24 -14.78 -8.05
CA ASP A 108 -10.38 -14.13 -9.35
C ASP A 108 -9.28 -13.08 -9.60
N ALA A 109 -9.24 -12.56 -10.83
CA ALA A 109 -8.19 -11.65 -11.30
C ALA A 109 -8.48 -10.15 -11.07
N LEU A 110 -9.59 -9.76 -10.43
CA LEU A 110 -10.03 -8.36 -10.33
C LEU A 110 -9.54 -7.65 -9.05
N HIS A 111 -8.43 -8.11 -8.49
CA HIS A 111 -7.83 -7.59 -7.27
C HIS A 111 -6.72 -6.60 -7.60
N ILE A 112 -7.10 -5.44 -8.15
CA ILE A 112 -6.19 -4.40 -8.63
C ILE A 112 -6.46 -3.09 -7.88
N TRP A 113 -5.49 -2.64 -7.10
CA TRP A 113 -5.50 -1.34 -6.44
C TRP A 113 -4.71 -0.34 -7.27
N GLU A 114 -5.32 0.80 -7.55
CA GLU A 114 -4.61 1.91 -8.17
C GLU A 114 -3.79 2.64 -7.11
N ALA A 115 -2.53 2.93 -7.40
CA ALA A 115 -1.64 3.64 -6.51
C ALA A 115 -1.24 4.98 -7.12
N ILE A 116 -1.37 6.06 -6.34
CA ILE A 116 -1.04 7.42 -6.75
C ILE A 116 -0.12 8.03 -5.70
N LYS A 117 1.02 8.55 -6.14
CA LYS A 117 1.95 9.31 -5.30
C LYS A 117 1.55 10.78 -5.26
N LEU A 118 1.62 11.39 -4.08
CA LEU A 118 1.52 12.83 -3.88
C LEU A 118 2.83 13.36 -3.27
N TRP A 119 3.34 14.48 -3.78
CA TRP A 119 4.53 15.17 -3.25
C TRP A 119 4.38 16.68 -3.29
N GLU A 120 5.21 17.39 -2.53
CA GLU A 120 5.26 18.86 -2.57
C GLU A 120 5.95 19.31 -3.87
N GLY A 121 5.21 20.03 -4.71
CA GLY A 121 5.78 20.66 -5.90
C GLY A 121 6.66 21.84 -5.51
N MET A 122 7.84 21.92 -6.13
CA MET A 122 8.70 23.11 -6.09
C MET A 122 8.04 24.30 -6.81
#